data_AF-A0A811G872-F1
#
_entry.id   AF-A0A811G872-F1
#
_cell.length_a   1.000
_cell.length_b   1.000
_cell.length_c   1.000
_cell.angle_alpha   90.00
_cell.angle_beta   90.00
_cell.angle_gamma   90.00
#
_symmetry.space_group_name_H-M   'P 1'
#
loop_
_entity.id
_entity.type
_entity.pdbx_description
1 polymer ?
#
loop_
_entity_poly.entity_id
_entity_poly.type
_entity_poly.pdbx_seq_one_letter_code
_entity_poly.pdbx_strand_id
1 'polypeptide(L)'
;MPLVVGWAAALITALLWPFLLPHDGMLALRDMVVIDRPALSENALGWGNLPARNAPQDGLLAIIGQTIPAPWTVRVALLAAAIGGAVGAARLGQSQWQRIAAITVTLWNPFVVERLLQGHWSLVIAAWLVPLLLGQGRLVALWVASITPTGAVLSAVIAAVSAPTRRLRLVVMAISAVLFLPWLLPSMIAPPAGVTDVFFPRAEGYVSRLGAFVGLGGIWNAEVIPPSRESGFAIAGIILCAITVWFSPRRYQLLALVGVVAMYAVTPWTLAHIPGVVLFRDSAKLSILLLPAMIYGAARIRPRPLVTAAILAALLQVPDAPLAVRPLAPVAQPELPRTTGKLLIVDSHGLVSYQGRTIVDPRIKANATVESGALSVDGQLIDAPSPAYSQATAAWHRGDHNYLREQGITAVIDHGKFTPIADSTPQRTAGFYLGLGCLVLWAAAGICGCAITRRNSRPVSSHENVDAKS
;
A
#
# COMPACT_ATOMS: atom_id res chain seq x y z
N MET A 1 -8.96 30.76 3.72
CA MET A 1 -9.35 29.46 3.13
C MET A 1 -8.83 29.23 1.73
N PRO A 2 -8.91 30.18 0.77
CA PRO A 2 -8.45 29.98 -0.60
C PRO A 2 -7.00 29.51 -0.72
N LEU A 3 -6.09 30.10 0.08
CA LEU A 3 -4.67 29.70 0.07
C LEU A 3 -4.46 28.23 0.48
N VAL A 4 -5.18 27.75 1.49
CA VAL A 4 -5.04 26.36 1.98
C VAL A 4 -5.48 25.36 0.92
N VAL A 5 -6.60 25.67 0.24
CA VAL A 5 -7.14 24.83 -0.84
C VAL A 5 -6.21 24.87 -2.06
N GLY A 6 -5.76 26.06 -2.47
CA GLY A 6 -4.81 26.22 -3.57
C GLY A 6 -3.49 25.50 -3.31
N TRP A 7 -2.97 25.56 -2.07
CA TRP A 7 -1.76 24.84 -1.67
C TRP A 7 -1.94 23.32 -1.76
N ALA A 8 -3.05 22.78 -1.25
CA ALA A 8 -3.35 21.36 -1.36
C ALA A 8 -3.47 20.93 -2.83
N ALA A 9 -4.20 21.68 -3.66
CA ALA A 9 -4.35 21.39 -5.07
C ALA A 9 -2.99 21.41 -5.81
N ALA A 10 -2.11 22.36 -5.49
CA ALA A 10 -0.77 22.43 -6.06
C ALA A 10 0.07 21.19 -5.72
N LEU A 11 0.13 20.77 -4.45
CA LEU A 11 0.89 19.58 -4.04
C LEU A 11 0.31 18.29 -4.65
N ILE A 12 -1.02 18.14 -4.66
CA ILE A 12 -1.69 16.98 -5.24
C ILE A 12 -1.40 16.90 -6.74
N THR A 13 -1.54 18.02 -7.45
CA THR A 13 -1.26 18.08 -8.90
C THR A 13 0.21 17.76 -9.16
N ALA A 14 1.12 18.33 -8.39
CA ALA A 14 2.55 18.12 -8.56
C ALA A 14 2.99 16.65 -8.34
N LEU A 15 2.31 15.89 -7.48
CA LEU A 15 2.60 14.47 -7.24
C LEU A 15 1.81 13.52 -8.15
N LEU A 16 0.59 13.89 -8.56
CA LEU A 16 -0.31 13.01 -9.30
C LEU A 16 -0.46 13.35 -10.80
N TRP A 17 0.24 14.37 -11.31
CA TRP A 17 0.16 14.72 -12.74
C TRP A 17 0.35 13.54 -13.71
N PRO A 18 1.21 12.51 -13.46
CA PRO A 18 1.33 11.39 -14.39
C PRO A 18 0.03 10.59 -14.52
N PHE A 19 -0.76 10.52 -13.45
CA PHE A 19 -2.05 9.82 -13.40
C PHE A 19 -3.19 10.63 -14.05
N LEU A 20 -2.97 11.92 -14.30
CA LEU A 20 -3.91 12.80 -15.00
C LEU A 20 -3.75 12.73 -16.53
N LEU A 21 -2.67 12.12 -17.02
CA LEU A 21 -2.46 11.89 -18.45
C LEU A 21 -3.53 10.94 -19.02
N PRO A 22 -3.83 11.01 -20.34
CA PRO A 22 -4.81 10.13 -20.99
C PRO A 22 -4.62 8.63 -20.68
N HIS A 23 -5.73 7.89 -20.70
CA HIS A 23 -5.81 6.48 -20.28
C HIS A 23 -5.50 5.51 -21.43
N ASP A 24 -4.47 5.77 -22.24
CA ASP A 24 -4.22 4.88 -23.39
C ASP A 24 -3.39 3.64 -23.00
N GLY A 25 -3.44 3.22 -21.72
CA GLY A 25 -2.71 2.05 -21.28
C GLY A 25 -2.73 1.74 -19.78
N MET A 26 -1.90 0.77 -19.42
CA MET A 26 -1.77 0.24 -18.07
C MET A 26 -0.89 1.13 -17.17
N LEU A 27 -1.10 1.05 -15.86
CA LEU A 27 -0.15 1.60 -14.88
C LEU A 27 0.88 0.51 -14.59
N ALA A 28 2.11 0.70 -15.08
CA ALA A 28 3.18 -0.27 -14.95
C ALA A 28 4.51 0.38 -14.54
N LEU A 29 4.91 0.13 -13.30
CA LEU A 29 6.21 0.49 -12.74
C LEU A 29 6.51 -0.42 -11.53
N ARG A 30 7.55 -1.26 -11.63
CA ARG A 30 7.99 -2.17 -10.57
C ARG A 30 6.81 -3.02 -10.03
N ASP A 31 6.45 -2.85 -8.77
CA ASP A 31 5.40 -3.63 -8.10
C ASP A 31 3.98 -3.22 -8.54
N MET A 32 3.82 -2.05 -9.15
CA MET A 32 2.54 -1.59 -9.67
C MET A 32 2.38 -2.08 -11.10
N VAL A 33 1.49 -3.05 -11.30
CA VAL A 33 0.98 -3.45 -12.61
C VAL A 33 -0.53 -3.57 -12.55
N VAL A 34 -1.20 -2.60 -13.14
CA VAL A 34 -2.67 -2.53 -13.22
C VAL A 34 -3.04 -2.45 -14.68
N ILE A 35 -3.47 -3.59 -15.21
CA ILE A 35 -4.02 -3.75 -16.56
C ILE A 35 -5.51 -3.42 -16.56
N ASP A 36 -6.10 -3.17 -17.73
CA ASP A 36 -7.50 -2.74 -17.84
C ASP A 36 -8.49 -3.75 -17.24
N ARG A 37 -8.26 -5.03 -17.53
CA ARG A 37 -9.16 -6.14 -17.17
C ARG A 37 -8.39 -7.25 -16.43
N PRO A 38 -8.04 -7.06 -15.15
CA PRO A 38 -7.37 -8.10 -14.36
C PRO A 38 -8.28 -9.32 -14.21
N ALA A 39 -7.69 -10.52 -14.15
CA ALA A 39 -8.45 -11.74 -13.92
C ALA A 39 -8.95 -11.81 -12.47
N LEU A 40 -10.24 -12.12 -12.30
CA LEU A 40 -10.77 -12.55 -11.01
C LEU A 40 -10.34 -14.01 -10.79
N SER A 41 -9.20 -14.19 -10.14
CA SER A 41 -8.55 -15.48 -9.90
C SER A 41 -8.31 -15.74 -8.40
N GLU A 42 -7.93 -16.97 -8.08
CA GLU A 42 -7.47 -17.34 -6.73
C GLU A 42 -6.28 -16.48 -6.29
N ASN A 43 -5.33 -16.22 -7.19
CA ASN A 43 -4.19 -15.33 -6.96
C ASN A 43 -4.67 -13.92 -6.55
N ALA A 44 -5.62 -13.35 -7.29
CA ALA A 44 -6.16 -12.02 -7.00
C ALA A 44 -6.90 -11.95 -5.64
N LEU A 45 -7.52 -13.07 -5.23
CA LEU A 45 -8.24 -13.19 -3.97
C LEU A 45 -7.34 -13.58 -2.78
N GLY A 46 -6.04 -13.78 -3.00
CA GLY A 46 -5.07 -14.14 -1.96
C GLY A 46 -4.95 -15.64 -1.68
N TRP A 47 -5.64 -16.50 -2.43
CA TRP A 47 -5.64 -17.96 -2.26
C TRP A 47 -4.82 -18.69 -3.34
N GLY A 48 -3.90 -17.97 -4.00
CA GLY A 48 -2.98 -18.53 -4.98
C GLY A 48 -1.78 -19.24 -4.33
N ASN A 49 -0.74 -19.51 -5.13
CA ASN A 49 0.45 -20.22 -4.67
C ASN A 49 1.40 -19.37 -3.81
N LEU A 50 1.22 -18.05 -3.81
CA LEU A 50 2.07 -17.11 -3.09
C LEU A 50 1.32 -16.46 -1.92
N PRO A 51 2.06 -15.93 -0.92
CA PRO A 51 1.45 -15.24 0.20
C PRO A 51 0.55 -14.08 -0.24
N ALA A 52 -0.56 -13.89 0.47
CA ALA A 52 -1.64 -12.95 0.14
C ALA A 52 -1.28 -11.47 0.37
N ARG A 53 -0.16 -11.00 -0.18
CA ARG A 53 0.38 -9.65 0.03
C ARG A 53 -0.44 -8.53 -0.62
N ASN A 54 -1.29 -8.86 -1.58
CA ASN A 54 -2.15 -7.92 -2.31
C ASN A 54 -3.64 -8.13 -2.06
N ALA A 55 -4.05 -9.03 -1.16
CA ALA A 55 -5.47 -9.19 -0.84
C ALA A 55 -5.89 -8.14 0.21
N PRO A 56 -7.04 -7.45 0.05
CA PRO A 56 -8.04 -7.59 -1.02
C PRO A 56 -7.82 -6.72 -2.28
N GLN A 57 -6.76 -5.90 -2.35
CA GLN A 57 -6.49 -4.98 -3.48
C GLN A 57 -6.67 -5.62 -4.86
N ASP A 58 -5.99 -6.74 -5.16
CA ASP A 58 -6.03 -7.33 -6.51
C ASP A 58 -7.42 -7.87 -6.84
N GLY A 59 -8.12 -8.50 -5.89
CA GLY A 59 -9.49 -8.96 -6.05
C GLY A 59 -10.48 -7.80 -6.27
N LEU A 60 -10.30 -6.69 -5.55
CA LEU A 60 -11.09 -5.47 -5.74
C LEU A 60 -10.90 -4.90 -7.16
N LEU A 61 -9.65 -4.82 -7.62
CA LEU A 61 -9.33 -4.36 -8.99
C LEU A 61 -9.90 -5.32 -10.04
N ALA A 62 -9.89 -6.63 -9.80
CA ALA A 62 -10.47 -7.61 -10.71
C ALA A 62 -12.00 -7.53 -10.79
N ILE A 63 -12.70 -7.21 -9.69
CA ILE A 63 -14.16 -7.03 -9.70
C ILE A 63 -14.53 -5.72 -10.39
N ILE A 64 -13.94 -4.59 -9.99
CA ILE A 64 -14.24 -3.29 -10.62
C ILE A 64 -13.81 -3.29 -12.09
N GLY A 65 -12.70 -3.96 -12.39
CA GLY A 65 -12.18 -4.23 -13.72
C GLY A 65 -13.17 -4.92 -14.66
N GLN A 66 -14.26 -5.50 -14.18
CA GLN A 66 -15.31 -6.07 -15.04
C GLN A 66 -16.21 -5.00 -15.68
N THR A 67 -16.26 -3.79 -15.11
CA THR A 67 -17.10 -2.71 -15.63
C THR A 67 -16.27 -1.53 -16.11
N ILE A 68 -15.28 -1.10 -15.33
CA ILE A 68 -14.44 0.07 -15.60
C ILE A 68 -12.99 -0.41 -15.66
N PRO A 69 -12.16 0.06 -16.61
CA PRO A 69 -10.74 -0.27 -16.63
C PRO A 69 -10.09 -0.01 -15.25
N ALA A 70 -9.43 -1.03 -14.70
CA ALA A 70 -8.90 -0.99 -13.34
C ALA A 70 -7.91 0.17 -13.05
N PRO A 71 -7.14 0.72 -14.01
CA PRO A 71 -6.30 1.88 -13.73
C PRO A 71 -7.08 3.10 -13.24
N TRP A 72 -8.34 3.29 -13.68
CA TRP A 72 -9.21 4.35 -13.15
C TRP A 72 -9.47 4.21 -11.65
N THR A 73 -9.62 2.98 -11.16
CA THR A 73 -9.79 2.73 -9.72
C THR A 73 -8.60 3.27 -8.93
N VAL A 74 -7.36 3.00 -9.39
CA VAL A 74 -6.14 3.50 -8.75
C VAL A 74 -6.07 5.02 -8.79
N ARG A 75 -6.32 5.63 -9.96
CA ARG A 75 -6.32 7.09 -10.14
C ARG A 75 -7.28 7.78 -9.19
N VAL A 76 -8.53 7.31 -9.14
CA VAL A 76 -9.57 7.87 -8.28
C VAL A 76 -9.25 7.63 -6.81
N ALA A 77 -8.76 6.44 -6.45
CA ALA A 77 -8.39 6.11 -5.06
C ALA A 77 -7.24 6.99 -4.55
N LEU A 78 -6.19 7.19 -5.35
CA LEU A 78 -5.07 8.08 -5.01
C LEU A 78 -5.54 9.54 -4.86
N LEU A 79 -6.32 10.04 -5.82
CA LEU A 79 -6.84 11.41 -5.77
C LEU A 79 -7.75 11.61 -4.54
N ALA A 80 -8.67 10.68 -4.29
CA ALA A 80 -9.57 10.74 -3.14
C ALA A 80 -8.81 10.65 -1.81
N ALA A 81 -7.78 9.81 -1.72
CA ALA A 81 -6.94 9.69 -0.53
C ALA A 81 -6.12 10.96 -0.29
N ALA A 82 -5.55 11.57 -1.34
CA ALA A 82 -4.79 12.80 -1.22
C ALA A 82 -5.69 13.96 -0.76
N ILE A 83 -6.88 14.10 -1.33
CA ILE A 83 -7.89 15.09 -0.91
C ILE A 83 -8.33 14.82 0.54
N GLY A 84 -8.66 13.57 0.87
CA GLY A 84 -9.06 13.15 2.21
C GLY A 84 -7.97 13.44 3.26
N GLY A 85 -6.71 13.16 2.91
CA GLY A 85 -5.54 13.48 3.72
C GLY A 85 -5.36 14.98 3.93
N ALA A 86 -5.44 15.78 2.87
CA ALA A 86 -5.34 17.24 2.95
C ALA A 86 -6.46 17.84 3.82
N VAL A 87 -7.71 17.38 3.64
CA VAL A 87 -8.86 17.81 4.45
C VAL A 87 -8.68 17.39 5.90
N GLY A 88 -8.25 16.15 6.16
CA GLY A 88 -7.97 15.65 7.50
C GLY A 88 -6.88 16.45 8.20
N ALA A 89 -5.78 16.74 7.50
CA ALA A 89 -4.66 17.52 8.01
C ALA A 89 -5.05 18.98 8.30
N ALA A 90 -5.82 19.60 7.40
CA ALA A 90 -6.35 20.96 7.58
C ALA A 90 -7.25 21.08 8.83
N ARG A 91 -7.99 20.03 9.19
CA ARG A 91 -8.84 20.02 10.38
C ARG A 91 -8.05 19.94 11.69
N LEU A 92 -6.79 19.52 11.66
CA LEU A 92 -5.94 19.46 12.85
C LEU A 92 -5.37 20.85 13.22
N GLY A 93 -5.16 21.71 12.22
CA GLY A 93 -4.58 23.05 12.40
C GLY A 93 -5.63 24.13 12.66
N GLN A 94 -5.30 25.08 13.54
CA GLN A 94 -6.17 26.22 13.87
C GLN A 94 -5.89 27.43 12.98
N SER A 95 -4.62 27.71 12.70
CA SER A 95 -4.21 28.81 11.81
C SER A 95 -3.94 28.36 10.38
N GLN A 96 -3.96 29.30 9.43
CA GLN A 96 -3.64 29.03 8.03
C GLN A 96 -2.28 28.34 7.85
N TRP A 97 -1.24 28.79 8.56
CA TRP A 97 0.10 28.24 8.47
C TRP A 97 0.22 26.83 9.05
N GLN A 98 -0.48 26.55 10.16
CA GLN A 98 -0.54 25.20 10.74
C GLN A 98 -1.21 24.20 9.78
N ARG A 99 -2.26 24.64 9.08
CA ARG A 99 -2.95 23.82 8.07
C ARG A 99 -2.04 23.53 6.88
N ILE A 100 -1.36 24.55 6.37
CA ILE A 100 -0.38 24.41 5.28
C ILE A 100 0.74 23.45 5.71
N ALA A 101 1.31 23.60 6.90
CA ALA A 101 2.34 22.70 7.41
C ALA A 101 1.86 21.25 7.53
N ALA A 102 0.69 21.02 8.14
CA ALA A 102 0.13 19.68 8.28
C ALA A 102 -0.17 19.03 6.93
N ILE A 103 -0.73 19.78 5.97
CA ILE A 103 -0.97 19.29 4.60
C ILE A 103 0.34 18.94 3.91
N THR A 104 1.35 19.81 4.02
CA THR A 104 2.67 19.60 3.39
C THR A 104 3.33 18.34 3.93
N VAL A 105 3.38 18.15 5.25
CA VAL A 105 3.94 16.94 5.87
C VAL A 105 3.16 15.68 5.47
N THR A 106 1.83 15.79 5.34
CA THR A 106 0.98 14.65 4.94
C THR A 106 1.26 14.22 3.50
N LEU A 107 1.30 15.17 2.56
CA LEU A 107 1.35 14.88 1.13
C LEU A 107 2.77 14.77 0.59
N TRP A 108 3.68 15.65 1.01
CA TRP A 108 5.00 15.86 0.44
C TRP A 108 6.08 15.38 1.40
N ASN A 109 6.45 14.10 1.26
CA ASN A 109 7.53 13.49 2.02
C ASN A 109 8.14 12.32 1.24
N PRO A 110 9.36 11.86 1.61
CA PRO A 110 10.06 10.79 0.89
C PRO A 110 9.29 9.48 0.86
N PHE A 111 8.62 9.12 1.97
CA PHE A 111 7.80 7.90 2.04
C PHE A 111 6.80 7.86 0.89
N VAL A 112 6.07 8.95 0.65
CA VAL A 112 5.10 9.03 -0.44
C VAL A 112 5.77 8.85 -1.80
N VAL A 113 6.85 9.59 -2.07
CA VAL A 113 7.52 9.58 -3.38
C VAL A 113 8.17 8.23 -3.68
N GLU A 114 8.95 7.71 -2.74
CA GLU A 114 9.63 6.42 -2.86
C GLU A 114 8.63 5.27 -3.00
N ARG A 115 7.51 5.29 -2.24
CA ARG A 115 6.48 4.24 -2.35
C ARG A 115 5.69 4.34 -3.65
N LEU A 116 5.43 5.53 -4.17
CA LEU A 116 4.85 5.67 -5.51
C LEU A 116 5.79 5.05 -6.56
N LEU A 117 7.08 5.40 -6.52
CA LEU A 117 8.09 4.92 -7.49
C LEU A 117 8.39 3.42 -7.38
N GLN A 118 8.22 2.83 -6.20
CA GLN A 118 8.27 1.39 -6.01
C GLN A 118 7.01 0.67 -6.52
N GLY A 119 5.89 1.40 -6.68
CA GLY A 119 4.60 0.84 -7.06
C GLY A 119 3.69 0.45 -5.89
N HIS A 120 4.01 0.87 -4.66
CA HIS A 120 3.22 0.64 -3.44
C HIS A 120 2.13 1.70 -3.24
N TRP A 121 1.33 1.98 -4.27
CA TRP A 121 0.32 3.06 -4.28
C TRP A 121 -0.74 2.92 -3.16
N SER A 122 -1.11 1.71 -2.79
CA SER A 122 -2.05 1.46 -1.69
C SER A 122 -1.48 1.78 -0.31
N LEU A 123 -0.16 1.65 -0.15
CA LEU A 123 0.52 2.06 1.08
C LEU A 123 0.65 3.59 1.16
N VAL A 124 0.79 4.27 0.01
CA VAL A 124 0.70 5.73 -0.08
C VAL A 124 -0.69 6.21 0.35
N ILE A 125 -1.75 5.53 -0.09
CA ILE A 125 -3.12 5.79 0.39
C ILE A 125 -3.20 5.66 1.91
N ALA A 126 -2.64 4.60 2.50
CA ALA A 126 -2.63 4.43 3.95
C ALA A 126 -1.91 5.58 4.68
N ALA A 127 -0.77 6.05 4.14
CA ALA A 127 -0.03 7.18 4.68
C ALA A 127 -0.80 8.52 4.56
N TRP A 128 -1.38 8.81 3.39
CA TRP A 128 -2.18 10.03 3.18
C TRP A 128 -3.44 10.07 4.04
N LEU A 129 -4.03 8.92 4.37
CA LEU A 129 -5.22 8.84 5.21
C LEU A 129 -4.94 8.95 6.72
N VAL A 130 -3.66 8.99 7.15
CA VAL A 130 -3.29 9.14 8.58
C VAL A 130 -4.03 10.28 9.28
N PRO A 131 -4.14 11.51 8.74
CA PRO A 131 -4.86 12.59 9.42
C PRO A 131 -6.33 12.26 9.76
N LEU A 132 -7.01 11.46 8.92
CA LEU A 132 -8.38 11.01 9.18
C LEU A 132 -8.43 9.93 10.27
N LEU A 133 -7.39 9.10 10.39
CA LEU A 133 -7.23 8.16 11.51
C LEU A 133 -7.00 8.89 12.84
N LEU A 134 -6.30 10.04 12.82
CA LEU A 134 -6.08 10.87 14.01
C LEU A 134 -7.35 11.61 14.45
N GLY A 135 -8.21 11.96 13.49
CA GLY A 135 -9.38 12.83 13.71
C GLY A 135 -10.71 12.16 13.38
N GLN A 136 -11.47 12.82 12.50
CA GLN A 136 -12.76 12.37 11.97
C GLN A 136 -12.54 11.57 10.68
N GLY A 137 -13.45 10.64 10.39
CA GLY A 137 -13.33 9.76 9.20
C GLY A 137 -12.49 8.50 9.44
N ARG A 138 -12.08 8.23 10.68
CA ARG A 138 -11.24 7.09 11.08
C ARG A 138 -11.67 5.73 10.53
N LEU A 139 -12.96 5.40 10.56
CA LEU A 139 -13.43 4.09 10.09
C LEU A 139 -13.38 3.97 8.56
N VAL A 140 -13.64 5.07 7.84
CA VAL A 140 -13.48 5.12 6.38
C VAL A 140 -12.00 4.99 6.02
N ALA A 141 -11.14 5.76 6.70
CA ALA A 141 -9.70 5.72 6.48
C ALA A 141 -9.11 4.33 6.80
N LEU A 142 -9.56 3.69 7.88
CA LEU A 142 -9.17 2.32 8.25
C LEU A 142 -9.55 1.32 7.16
N TRP A 143 -10.80 1.40 6.67
CA TRP A 143 -11.26 0.53 5.59
C TRP A 143 -10.44 0.71 4.32
N VAL A 144 -10.28 1.95 3.85
CA VAL A 144 -9.55 2.23 2.60
C VAL A 144 -8.06 1.92 2.72
N ALA A 145 -7.44 2.18 3.88
CA ALA A 145 -6.04 1.81 4.13
C ALA A 145 -5.84 0.29 4.22
N SER A 146 -6.89 -0.48 4.50
CA SER A 146 -6.82 -1.95 4.64
C SER A 146 -6.85 -2.73 3.33
N ILE A 147 -6.77 -2.06 2.17
CA ILE A 147 -6.68 -2.75 0.87
C ILE A 147 -5.39 -3.56 0.71
N THR A 148 -4.39 -3.34 1.57
CA THR A 148 -3.20 -4.20 1.70
C THR A 148 -2.93 -4.59 3.14
N PRO A 149 -2.25 -5.74 3.39
CA PRO A 149 -1.99 -6.23 4.74
C PRO A 149 -1.22 -5.23 5.63
N THR A 150 -0.15 -4.64 5.10
CA THR A 150 0.64 -3.64 5.87
C THR A 150 -0.18 -2.39 6.17
N GLY A 151 -0.93 -1.88 5.19
CA GLY A 151 -1.84 -0.74 5.39
C GLY A 151 -2.91 -1.04 6.43
N ALA A 152 -3.49 -2.25 6.42
CA ALA A 152 -4.48 -2.72 7.38
C ALA A 152 -3.93 -2.71 8.81
N VAL A 153 -2.77 -3.32 9.05
CA VAL A 153 -2.17 -3.40 10.38
C VAL A 153 -1.78 -2.01 10.91
N LEU A 154 -1.06 -1.21 10.10
CA LEU A 154 -0.56 0.09 10.56
C LEU A 154 -1.70 1.09 10.78
N SER A 155 -2.72 1.10 9.92
CA SER A 155 -3.90 1.96 10.12
C SER A 155 -4.73 1.54 11.33
N ALA A 156 -4.86 0.24 11.61
CA ALA A 156 -5.52 -0.26 12.82
C ALA A 156 -4.82 0.21 14.10
N VAL A 157 -3.49 0.11 14.15
CA VAL A 157 -2.68 0.59 15.28
C VAL A 157 -2.86 2.10 15.47
N ILE A 158 -2.69 2.90 14.41
CA ILE A 158 -2.84 4.36 14.47
C ILE A 158 -4.26 4.74 14.91
N ALA A 159 -5.29 4.10 14.34
CA ALA A 159 -6.69 4.33 14.69
C ALA A 159 -6.99 4.00 16.15
N ALA A 160 -6.45 2.88 16.67
CA ALA A 160 -6.66 2.44 18.05
C ALA A 160 -5.98 3.37 19.07
N VAL A 161 -4.74 3.81 18.80
CA VAL A 161 -4.01 4.78 19.62
C VAL A 161 -4.69 6.15 19.60
N SER A 162 -5.27 6.53 18.46
CA SER A 162 -5.96 7.81 18.28
C SER A 162 -7.40 7.81 18.77
N ALA A 163 -7.98 6.64 19.10
CA ALA A 163 -9.36 6.54 19.55
C ALA A 163 -9.56 7.28 20.89
N PRO A 164 -10.46 8.29 20.96
CA PRO A 164 -10.69 9.07 22.18
C PRO A 164 -11.34 8.29 23.32
N THR A 165 -12.06 7.20 23.02
CA THR A 165 -12.80 6.42 24.01
C THR A 165 -12.48 4.93 23.89
N ARG A 166 -12.61 4.19 25.01
CA ARG A 166 -12.44 2.73 25.03
C ARG A 166 -13.43 2.03 24.08
N ARG A 167 -14.68 2.49 24.03
CA ARG A 167 -15.71 1.96 23.12
C ARG A 167 -15.29 2.08 21.66
N LEU A 168 -14.83 3.26 21.23
CA LEU A 168 -14.39 3.45 19.85
C LEU A 168 -13.13 2.64 19.54
N ARG A 169 -12.21 2.50 20.50
CA ARG A 169 -11.05 1.61 20.35
C ARG A 169 -11.49 0.16 20.10
N LEU A 170 -12.46 -0.35 20.86
CA LEU A 170 -13.01 -1.70 20.67
C LEU A 170 -13.68 -1.85 19.30
N VAL A 171 -14.44 -0.84 18.83
CA VAL A 171 -15.04 -0.85 17.49
C VAL A 171 -13.97 -0.89 16.39
N VAL A 172 -12.90 -0.09 16.52
CA VAL A 172 -11.75 -0.12 15.60
C VAL A 172 -11.12 -1.51 15.56
N MET A 173 -10.87 -2.12 16.73
CA MET A 173 -10.27 -3.46 16.80
C MET A 173 -11.18 -4.52 16.18
N ALA A 174 -12.49 -4.49 16.48
CA ALA A 174 -13.46 -5.43 15.94
C ALA A 174 -13.60 -5.33 14.42
N ILE A 175 -13.69 -4.11 13.88
CA ILE A 175 -13.71 -3.89 12.42
C ILE A 175 -12.38 -4.36 11.80
N SER A 176 -11.25 -4.03 12.41
CA SER A 176 -9.93 -4.44 11.90
C SER A 176 -9.80 -5.96 11.80
N ALA A 177 -10.32 -6.72 12.76
CA ALA A 177 -10.31 -8.19 12.71
C ALA A 177 -11.00 -8.73 11.45
N VAL A 178 -12.14 -8.13 11.05
CA VAL A 178 -12.84 -8.51 9.82
C VAL A 178 -12.08 -8.03 8.57
N LEU A 179 -11.52 -6.83 8.61
CA LEU A 179 -10.73 -6.29 7.49
C LEU A 179 -9.44 -7.07 7.23
N PHE A 180 -8.94 -7.84 8.20
CA PHE A 180 -7.74 -8.65 8.04
C PHE A 180 -8.00 -10.00 7.37
N LEU A 181 -9.24 -10.49 7.37
CA LEU A 181 -9.58 -11.82 6.85
C LEU A 181 -9.07 -12.11 5.43
N PRO A 182 -9.16 -11.19 4.45
CA PRO A 182 -8.74 -11.47 3.07
C PRO A 182 -7.29 -11.91 2.92
N TRP A 183 -6.40 -11.45 3.81
CA TRP A 183 -4.98 -11.78 3.75
C TRP A 183 -4.52 -12.67 4.91
N LEU A 184 -5.15 -12.55 6.08
CA LEU A 184 -4.73 -13.28 7.27
C LEU A 184 -5.04 -14.77 7.15
N LEU A 185 -6.26 -15.12 6.70
CA LEU A 185 -6.67 -16.52 6.54
C LEU A 185 -5.76 -17.29 5.56
N PRO A 186 -5.52 -16.82 4.32
CA PRO A 186 -4.60 -17.52 3.43
C PRO A 186 -3.17 -17.55 3.96
N SER A 187 -2.71 -16.51 4.68
CA SER A 187 -1.36 -16.49 5.27
C SER A 187 -1.18 -17.48 6.43
N MET A 188 -2.25 -17.94 7.07
CA MET A 188 -2.19 -19.01 8.08
C MET A 188 -1.99 -20.39 7.45
N ILE A 189 -2.36 -20.56 6.17
CA ILE A 189 -2.26 -21.81 5.43
C ILE A 189 -0.94 -21.88 4.66
N ALA A 190 -0.59 -20.77 4.00
CA ALA A 190 0.66 -20.60 3.26
C ALA A 190 1.45 -19.42 3.86
N PRO A 191 2.26 -19.66 4.91
CA PRO A 191 3.01 -18.61 5.56
C PRO A 191 3.97 -17.91 4.59
N PRO A 192 4.13 -16.57 4.71
CA PRO A 192 5.08 -15.86 3.89
C PRO A 192 6.53 -16.29 4.16
N ALA A 193 7.26 -16.58 3.08
CA ALA A 193 8.70 -16.80 3.07
C ALA A 193 9.46 -15.49 2.78
N GLY A 194 10.79 -15.53 2.94
CA GLY A 194 11.69 -14.40 2.67
C GLY A 194 12.43 -13.91 3.89
N VAL A 195 13.35 -14.76 4.36
CA VAL A 195 14.26 -14.47 5.47
C VAL A 195 15.55 -13.87 4.89
N THR A 196 15.52 -12.58 4.59
CA THR A 196 16.67 -11.86 4.05
C THR A 196 16.71 -10.43 4.58
N ASP A 197 17.92 -9.87 4.71
CA ASP A 197 18.19 -8.49 5.09
C ASP A 197 18.22 -7.52 3.90
N VAL A 198 18.12 -8.01 2.66
CA VAL A 198 18.11 -7.18 1.43
C VAL A 198 16.97 -6.16 1.42
N PHE A 199 15.87 -6.44 2.12
CA PHE A 199 14.71 -5.53 2.23
C PHE A 199 14.82 -4.52 3.38
N PHE A 200 15.91 -4.53 4.15
CA PHE A 200 16.05 -3.63 5.29
C PHE A 200 16.27 -2.18 4.85
N PRO A 201 15.89 -1.22 5.70
CA PRO A 201 16.09 0.18 5.41
C PRO A 201 17.56 0.49 5.14
N ARG A 202 17.78 1.36 4.16
CA ARG A 202 19.12 1.81 3.80
C ARG A 202 19.45 3.17 4.40
N ALA A 203 20.74 3.46 4.42
CA ALA A 203 21.23 4.82 4.55
C ALA A 203 21.05 5.57 3.22
N GLU A 204 20.99 6.89 3.28
CA GLU A 204 20.93 7.79 2.12
C GLU A 204 22.07 8.79 2.24
N GLY A 205 22.36 9.53 1.17
CA GLY A 205 23.38 10.58 1.15
C GLY A 205 23.45 11.40 2.45
N TYR A 206 24.61 11.32 3.12
CA TYR A 206 24.96 12.06 4.34
C TYR A 206 24.14 11.74 5.60
N VAL A 207 23.29 10.71 5.60
CA VAL A 207 22.51 10.30 6.77
C VAL A 207 22.58 8.79 7.00
N SER A 208 22.59 8.37 8.27
CA SER A 208 22.54 6.95 8.62
C SER A 208 21.19 6.32 8.30
N ARG A 209 21.08 4.99 8.40
CA ARG A 209 19.79 4.26 8.31
C ARG A 209 18.72 4.88 9.21
N LEU A 210 19.08 5.22 10.46
CA LEU A 210 18.17 5.88 11.39
C LEU A 210 17.76 7.26 10.87
N GLY A 211 18.71 8.05 10.37
CA GLY A 211 18.48 9.37 9.81
C GLY A 211 17.52 9.36 8.62
N ALA A 212 17.73 8.43 7.68
CA ALA A 212 16.84 8.20 6.54
C ALA A 212 15.43 7.82 7.02
N PHE A 213 15.32 6.84 7.93
CA PHE A 213 14.04 6.37 8.46
C PHE A 213 13.25 7.46 9.20
N VAL A 214 13.90 8.25 10.09
CA VAL A 214 13.20 9.34 10.79
C VAL A 214 12.85 10.50 9.87
N GLY A 215 13.58 10.64 8.76
CA GLY A 215 13.23 11.50 7.63
C GLY A 215 12.24 10.87 6.65
N LEU A 216 11.57 9.76 7.02
CA LEU A 216 10.57 9.04 6.22
C LEU A 216 11.09 8.42 4.90
N GLY A 217 12.40 8.36 4.69
CA GLY A 217 13.04 7.71 3.55
C GLY A 217 13.64 6.34 3.91
N GLY A 218 14.66 5.93 3.16
CA GLY A 218 15.43 4.72 3.41
C GLY A 218 14.78 3.45 2.88
N ILE A 219 13.96 3.52 1.82
CA ILE A 219 13.51 2.35 1.08
C ILE A 219 14.68 1.48 0.62
N TRP A 220 14.56 0.14 0.68
CA TRP A 220 15.64 -0.78 0.30
C TRP A 220 16.11 -0.62 -1.16
N ASN A 221 15.20 -0.36 -2.10
CA ASN A 221 15.50 -0.23 -3.53
C ASN A 221 16.14 1.14 -3.86
N ALA A 222 17.39 1.14 -4.30
CA ALA A 222 18.13 2.37 -4.63
C ALA A 222 17.47 3.19 -5.75
N GLU A 223 16.86 2.51 -6.72
CA GLU A 223 16.40 3.14 -7.95
C GLU A 223 15.12 3.98 -7.78
N VAL A 224 14.52 3.96 -6.60
CA VAL A 224 13.32 4.76 -6.28
C VAL A 224 13.66 5.99 -5.45
N ILE A 225 14.92 6.14 -5.01
CA ILE A 225 15.34 7.28 -4.21
C ILE A 225 15.47 8.49 -5.13
N PRO A 226 14.79 9.62 -4.84
CA PRO A 226 14.97 10.84 -5.61
C PRO A 226 16.42 11.34 -5.55
N PRO A 227 17.03 11.78 -6.68
CA PRO A 227 18.41 12.25 -6.72
C PRO A 227 18.76 13.34 -5.70
N SER A 228 17.80 14.21 -5.34
CA SER A 228 18.02 15.21 -4.31
C SER A 228 18.43 14.59 -2.97
N ARG A 229 17.86 13.44 -2.60
CA ARG A 229 18.13 12.83 -1.30
C ARG A 229 19.57 12.35 -1.17
N GLU A 230 20.12 11.80 -2.25
CA GLU A 230 21.54 11.44 -2.32
C GLU A 230 22.48 12.67 -2.32
N SER A 231 21.95 13.86 -2.63
CA SER A 231 22.68 15.13 -2.57
C SER A 231 22.64 15.81 -1.19
N GLY A 232 22.13 15.12 -0.14
CA GLY A 232 22.13 15.62 1.24
C GLY A 232 20.82 16.27 1.71
N PHE A 233 19.81 16.35 0.85
CA PHE A 233 18.48 16.83 1.24
C PHE A 233 17.77 15.93 2.25
N ALA A 234 18.30 14.72 2.49
CA ALA A 234 17.84 13.83 3.54
C ALA A 234 17.88 14.43 4.95
N ILE A 235 18.83 15.34 5.21
CA ILE A 235 18.98 16.05 6.48
C ILE A 235 17.73 16.89 6.81
N ALA A 236 17.05 17.43 5.79
CA ALA A 236 15.82 18.20 5.99
C ALA A 236 14.71 17.37 6.67
N GLY A 237 14.68 16.05 6.44
CA GLY A 237 13.74 15.15 7.10
C GLY A 237 14.03 14.95 8.59
N ILE A 238 15.30 14.87 8.96
CA ILE A 238 15.73 14.82 10.36
C ILE A 238 15.32 16.11 11.09
N ILE A 239 15.58 17.26 10.46
CA ILE A 239 15.19 18.58 11.00
C ILE A 239 13.67 18.66 11.16
N LEU A 240 12.90 18.27 10.14
CA LEU A 240 11.44 18.24 10.20
C LEU A 240 10.94 17.35 11.33
N CYS A 241 11.50 16.16 11.48
CA CYS A 241 11.13 15.20 12.53
C CYS A 241 11.39 15.81 13.92
N ALA A 242 12.58 16.38 14.15
CA ALA A 242 12.94 17.02 15.41
C ALA A 242 11.97 18.18 15.75
N ILE A 243 11.68 19.05 14.79
CA ILE A 243 10.74 20.17 14.98
C ILE A 243 9.35 19.64 15.33
N THR A 244 8.81 18.72 14.54
CA THR A 244 7.40 18.33 14.64
C THR A 244 7.11 17.41 15.83
N VAL A 245 7.97 16.42 16.11
CA VAL A 245 7.79 15.49 17.23
C VAL A 245 7.74 16.23 18.56
N TRP A 246 8.50 17.32 18.72
CA TRP A 246 8.49 18.15 19.93
C TRP A 246 7.09 18.71 20.29
N PHE A 247 6.30 19.11 19.29
CA PHE A 247 4.95 19.67 19.51
C PHE A 247 3.84 18.60 19.51
N SER A 248 4.21 17.34 19.34
CA SER A 248 3.26 16.24 19.26
C SER A 248 2.86 15.70 20.64
N PRO A 249 1.62 15.26 20.85
CA PRO A 249 1.22 14.52 22.04
C PRO A 249 2.10 13.28 22.31
N ARG A 250 2.37 12.99 23.58
CA ARG A 250 3.19 11.84 24.03
C ARG A 250 2.79 10.51 23.39
N ARG A 251 1.49 10.26 23.21
CA ARG A 251 1.01 9.01 22.57
C ARG A 251 1.50 8.82 21.14
N TYR A 252 1.67 9.91 20.38
CA TYR A 252 2.17 9.83 19.01
C TYR A 252 3.70 9.84 18.98
N GLN A 253 4.35 10.52 19.93
CA GLN A 253 5.81 10.39 20.12
C GLN A 253 6.20 8.94 20.47
N LEU A 254 5.44 8.29 21.35
CA LEU A 254 5.63 6.88 21.69
C LEU A 254 5.38 5.98 20.46
N LEU A 255 4.38 6.29 19.64
CA LEU A 255 4.11 5.54 18.43
C LEU A 255 5.26 5.67 17.41
N ALA A 256 5.84 6.87 17.28
CA ALA A 256 7.03 7.11 16.47
C ALA A 256 8.24 6.30 17.00
N LEU A 257 8.44 6.30 18.33
CA LEU A 257 9.47 5.49 18.98
C LEU A 257 9.27 3.99 18.74
N VAL A 258 8.03 3.49 18.83
CA VAL A 258 7.70 2.10 18.49
C VAL A 258 8.05 1.79 17.04
N GLY A 259 7.81 2.71 16.10
CA GLY A 259 8.24 2.56 14.71
C GLY A 259 9.76 2.39 14.58
N VAL A 260 10.54 3.24 15.25
CA VAL A 260 12.02 3.16 15.25
C VAL A 260 12.52 1.87 15.89
N VAL A 261 11.98 1.47 17.05
CA VAL A 261 12.36 0.23 17.73
C VAL A 261 11.99 -0.98 16.89
N ALA A 262 10.78 -1.00 16.32
CA ALA A 262 10.31 -2.11 15.48
C ALA A 262 11.15 -2.24 14.20
N MET A 263 11.61 -1.13 13.61
CA MET A 263 12.53 -1.15 12.46
C MET A 263 13.79 -1.97 12.76
N TYR A 264 14.39 -1.79 13.94
CA TYR A 264 15.58 -2.54 14.36
C TYR A 264 15.28 -3.94 14.90
N ALA A 265 14.07 -4.16 15.44
CA ALA A 265 13.65 -5.48 15.89
C ALA A 265 13.42 -6.46 14.72
N VAL A 266 13.19 -5.95 13.50
CA VAL A 266 13.17 -6.77 12.29
C VAL A 266 14.60 -7.14 11.91
N THR A 267 14.93 -8.42 12.07
CA THR A 267 16.25 -9.02 11.82
C THR A 267 16.04 -10.36 11.09
N PRO A 268 17.05 -10.95 10.45
CA PRO A 268 16.90 -12.26 9.81
C PRO A 268 16.41 -13.32 10.82
N TRP A 269 16.86 -13.22 12.07
CA TRP A 269 16.41 -14.13 13.13
C TRP A 269 14.92 -13.95 13.44
N THR A 270 14.43 -12.72 13.62
CA THR A 270 13.00 -12.51 13.92
C THR A 270 12.11 -12.83 12.71
N LEU A 271 12.58 -12.62 11.48
CA LEU A 271 11.90 -13.04 10.26
C LEU A 271 11.74 -14.57 10.18
N ALA A 272 12.77 -15.32 10.60
CA ALA A 272 12.74 -16.78 10.56
C ALA A 272 11.88 -17.40 11.67
N HIS A 273 11.81 -16.78 12.85
CA HIS A 273 11.28 -17.44 14.05
C HIS A 273 9.98 -16.84 14.60
N ILE A 274 9.63 -15.60 14.26
CA ILE A 274 8.43 -14.93 14.79
C ILE A 274 7.36 -14.84 13.70
N PRO A 275 6.25 -15.61 13.83
CA PRO A 275 5.15 -15.56 12.87
C PRO A 275 4.64 -14.14 12.64
N GLY A 276 4.44 -13.78 11.37
CA GLY A 276 3.92 -12.48 10.96
C GLY A 276 4.97 -11.36 10.85
N VAL A 277 6.18 -11.51 11.40
CA VAL A 277 7.24 -10.48 11.25
C VAL A 277 7.68 -10.35 9.79
N VAL A 278 7.58 -11.41 8.98
CA VAL A 278 7.86 -11.38 7.53
C VAL A 278 7.01 -10.36 6.77
N LEU A 279 5.81 -10.01 7.27
CA LEU A 279 5.00 -8.92 6.71
C LEU A 279 5.78 -7.59 6.67
N PHE A 280 6.68 -7.40 7.63
CA PHE A 280 7.52 -6.22 7.80
C PHE A 280 8.97 -6.45 7.39
N ARG A 281 9.26 -7.45 6.53
CA ARG A 281 10.61 -7.67 5.96
C ARG A 281 11.17 -6.40 5.31
N ASP A 282 10.30 -5.62 4.66
CA ASP A 282 10.53 -4.22 4.32
C ASP A 282 10.16 -3.35 5.53
N SER A 283 11.10 -3.24 6.48
CA SER A 283 10.84 -2.55 7.75
C SER A 283 10.80 -1.03 7.61
N ALA A 284 11.17 -0.48 6.44
CA ALA A 284 11.02 0.94 6.12
C ALA A 284 9.53 1.34 6.07
N LYS A 285 8.62 0.40 5.82
CA LYS A 285 7.16 0.61 5.90
C LYS A 285 6.70 1.07 7.28
N LEU A 286 7.45 0.72 8.34
CA LEU A 286 7.14 1.11 9.72
C LEU A 286 7.30 2.61 9.97
N SER A 287 7.97 3.34 9.05
CA SER A 287 8.08 4.80 9.13
C SER A 287 6.72 5.52 9.09
N ILE A 288 5.65 4.88 8.60
CA ILE A 288 4.27 5.36 8.73
C ILE A 288 3.90 5.68 10.20
N LEU A 289 4.47 4.97 11.17
CA LEU A 289 4.19 5.20 12.60
C LEU A 289 4.74 6.54 13.11
N LEU A 290 5.61 7.22 12.34
CA LEU A 290 6.10 8.57 12.64
C LEU A 290 5.12 9.65 12.16
N LEU A 291 4.34 9.38 11.11
CA LEU A 291 3.40 10.33 10.51
C LEU A 291 2.40 10.93 11.52
N PRO A 292 1.79 10.16 12.45
CA PRO A 292 0.95 10.72 13.51
C PRO A 292 1.62 11.85 14.29
N ALA A 293 2.89 11.68 14.64
CA ALA A 293 3.63 12.68 15.39
C ALA A 293 4.00 13.88 14.52
N MET A 294 4.47 13.64 13.31
CA MET A 294 4.93 14.70 12.41
C MET A 294 3.76 15.58 11.94
N ILE A 295 2.65 14.99 11.50
CA ILE A 295 1.47 15.72 11.01
C ILE A 295 0.82 16.51 12.14
N TYR A 296 0.56 15.84 13.28
CA TYR A 296 -0.13 16.48 14.40
C TYR A 296 0.75 17.53 15.10
N GLY A 297 2.06 17.29 15.15
CA GLY A 297 3.08 18.24 15.58
C GLY A 297 3.08 19.49 14.71
N ALA A 298 3.19 19.33 13.38
CA ALA A 298 3.15 20.43 12.42
C ALA A 298 1.87 21.29 12.56
N ALA A 299 0.73 20.64 12.83
CA ALA A 299 -0.55 21.33 13.07
C ALA A 299 -0.59 22.15 14.38
N ARG A 300 0.36 21.95 15.30
CA ARG A 300 0.40 22.59 16.62
C ARG A 300 1.52 23.61 16.81
N ILE A 301 2.47 23.72 15.89
CA ILE A 301 3.53 24.73 15.97
C ILE A 301 2.88 26.12 15.97
N ARG A 302 3.14 26.91 17.01
CA ARG A 302 2.61 28.28 17.17
C ARG A 302 3.54 29.36 16.59
N PRO A 303 4.87 29.30 16.82
CA PRO A 303 5.77 30.34 16.31
C PRO A 303 5.82 30.31 14.79
N ARG A 304 5.43 31.41 14.14
CA ARG A 304 5.48 31.56 12.68
C ARG A 304 6.82 31.18 12.04
N PRO A 305 8.00 31.61 12.56
CA PRO A 305 9.27 31.21 11.95
C PRO A 305 9.46 29.69 11.99
N LEU A 306 9.04 29.03 13.08
CA LEU A 306 9.19 27.59 13.23
C LEU A 306 8.21 26.79 12.35
N VAL A 307 6.97 27.26 12.19
CA VAL A 307 6.03 26.65 11.23
C VAL A 307 6.59 26.77 9.81
N THR A 308 7.17 27.93 9.48
CA THR A 308 7.77 28.19 8.17
C THR A 308 8.98 27.28 7.95
N ALA A 309 9.85 27.14 8.95
CA ALA A 309 10.97 26.19 8.91
C ALA A 309 10.50 24.75 8.70
N ALA A 310 9.41 24.32 9.36
CA ALA A 310 8.83 23.00 9.14
C ALA A 310 8.29 22.82 7.71
N ILE A 311 7.60 23.82 7.14
CA ILE A 311 7.14 23.78 5.75
C ILE A 311 8.33 23.67 4.78
N LEU A 312 9.35 24.51 4.98
CA LEU A 312 10.56 24.49 4.14
C LEU A 312 11.29 23.16 4.26
N ALA A 313 11.50 22.65 5.48
CA ALA A 313 12.12 21.34 5.70
C ALA A 313 11.32 20.22 5.05
N ALA A 314 9.98 20.27 5.09
CA ALA A 314 9.13 19.29 4.41
C ALA A 314 9.32 19.31 2.90
N LEU A 315 9.29 20.49 2.27
CA LEU A 315 9.49 20.65 0.82
C LEU A 315 10.90 20.23 0.38
N LEU A 316 11.91 20.65 1.14
CA LEU A 316 13.32 20.38 0.86
C LEU A 316 13.68 18.89 0.99
N GLN A 317 12.88 18.05 1.62
CA GLN A 317 13.20 16.61 1.67
C GLN A 317 13.28 15.94 0.29
N VAL A 318 12.46 16.42 -0.66
CA VAL A 318 12.31 15.88 -2.03
C VAL A 318 11.85 16.99 -3.00
N PRO A 319 12.66 18.05 -3.21
CA PRO A 319 12.29 19.18 -4.07
C PRO A 319 12.03 18.78 -5.53
N ASP A 320 12.65 17.68 -5.97
CA ASP A 320 12.54 17.09 -7.30
C ASP A 320 11.34 16.12 -7.44
N ALA A 321 10.51 15.95 -6.40
CA ALA A 321 9.38 15.01 -6.40
C ALA A 321 8.50 15.07 -7.66
N PRO A 322 8.10 16.25 -8.20
CA PRO A 322 7.24 16.33 -9.38
C PRO A 322 7.90 15.77 -10.65
N LEU A 323 9.22 15.90 -10.76
CA LEU A 323 10.00 15.32 -11.84
C LEU A 323 10.25 13.83 -11.60
N ALA A 324 10.56 13.47 -10.36
CA ALA A 324 10.84 12.09 -9.96
C ALA A 324 9.68 11.16 -10.28
N VAL A 325 8.43 11.60 -10.09
CA VAL A 325 7.22 10.79 -10.37
C VAL A 325 6.89 10.58 -11.85
N ARG A 326 7.63 11.18 -12.79
CA ARG A 326 7.41 11.02 -14.24
C ARG A 326 7.26 9.57 -14.73
N PRO A 327 8.03 8.57 -14.23
CA PRO A 327 7.88 7.17 -14.62
C PRO A 327 6.53 6.54 -14.23
N LEU A 328 5.69 7.20 -13.44
CA LEU A 328 4.33 6.73 -13.15
C LEU A 328 3.35 6.98 -14.30
N ALA A 329 3.78 7.67 -15.35
CA ALA A 329 2.97 7.87 -16.54
C ALA A 329 2.51 6.52 -17.12
N PRO A 330 1.23 6.41 -17.53
CA PRO A 330 0.69 5.21 -18.15
C PRO A 330 1.53 4.77 -19.35
N VAL A 331 1.58 3.46 -19.58
CA VAL A 331 2.24 2.86 -20.75
C VAL A 331 1.26 2.00 -21.52
N ALA A 332 1.40 1.97 -22.84
CA ALA A 332 0.55 1.15 -23.70
C ALA A 332 0.50 -0.30 -23.17
N GLN A 333 -0.70 -0.85 -23.07
CA GLN A 333 -0.86 -2.23 -22.64
C GLN A 333 -0.59 -3.15 -23.84
N PRO A 334 0.31 -4.16 -23.72
CA PRO A 334 0.49 -5.15 -24.77
C PRO A 334 -0.74 -6.05 -24.88
N GLU A 335 -0.87 -6.78 -26.00
CA GLU A 335 -1.77 -7.91 -26.04
C GLU A 335 -1.30 -8.97 -25.05
N LEU A 336 -2.20 -9.38 -24.15
CA LEU A 336 -1.91 -10.35 -23.11
C LEU A 336 -2.66 -11.65 -23.42
N PRO A 337 -1.98 -12.80 -23.48
CA PRO A 337 -2.65 -14.08 -23.66
C PRO A 337 -3.62 -14.31 -22.52
N ARG A 338 -4.80 -14.89 -22.83
CA ARG A 338 -5.83 -15.21 -21.85
C ARG A 338 -6.18 -16.68 -21.88
N THR A 339 -6.38 -17.25 -20.70
CA THR A 339 -6.73 -18.65 -20.52
C THR A 339 -8.04 -18.79 -19.73
N THR A 340 -8.74 -19.90 -19.94
CA THR A 340 -9.99 -20.19 -19.22
C THR A 340 -9.74 -20.77 -17.82
N GLY A 341 -8.62 -21.48 -17.62
CA GLY A 341 -8.14 -21.88 -16.30
C GLY A 341 -6.74 -21.35 -16.03
N LYS A 342 -5.90 -22.13 -15.34
CA LYS A 342 -4.56 -21.67 -14.93
C LYS A 342 -3.59 -21.62 -16.11
N LEU A 343 -2.75 -20.60 -16.11
CA LEU A 343 -1.61 -20.43 -16.99
C LEU A 343 -0.33 -20.84 -16.24
N LEU A 344 0.49 -21.68 -16.85
CA LEU A 344 1.87 -21.94 -16.41
C LEU A 344 2.83 -21.15 -17.31
N ILE A 345 3.77 -20.43 -16.71
CA ILE A 345 4.85 -19.74 -17.43
C ILE A 345 6.15 -20.38 -16.96
N VAL A 346 6.74 -21.25 -17.78
CA VAL A 346 7.86 -22.13 -17.41
C VAL A 346 9.13 -21.37 -17.05
N ASP A 347 9.36 -20.23 -17.70
CA ASP A 347 10.51 -19.35 -17.47
C ASP A 347 10.14 -18.11 -16.63
N SER A 348 9.17 -18.26 -15.72
CA SER A 348 8.71 -17.11 -14.94
C SER A 348 9.73 -16.68 -13.90
N HIS A 349 10.20 -15.44 -14.03
CA HIS A 349 11.00 -14.75 -13.02
C HIS A 349 10.17 -13.76 -12.18
N GLY A 350 8.85 -13.72 -12.38
CA GLY A 350 7.92 -12.79 -11.73
C GLY A 350 8.03 -11.32 -12.19
N LEU A 351 9.20 -10.91 -12.68
CA LEU A 351 9.50 -9.60 -13.25
C LEU A 351 9.89 -9.71 -14.73
N VAL A 352 9.55 -8.69 -15.51
CA VAL A 352 9.94 -8.54 -16.92
C VAL A 352 10.41 -7.12 -17.19
N SER A 353 11.27 -6.94 -18.18
CA SER A 353 11.58 -5.62 -18.72
C SER A 353 10.57 -5.27 -19.82
N TYR A 354 9.88 -4.15 -19.65
CA TYR A 354 8.90 -3.66 -20.62
C TYR A 354 9.12 -2.16 -20.86
N GLN A 355 9.41 -1.77 -22.10
CA GLN A 355 9.70 -0.39 -22.48
C GLN A 355 10.76 0.29 -21.59
N GLY A 356 11.83 -0.45 -21.25
CA GLY A 356 12.91 0.05 -20.40
C GLY A 356 12.56 0.14 -18.92
N ARG A 357 11.43 -0.44 -18.48
CA ARG A 357 11.00 -0.48 -17.08
C ARG A 357 10.99 -1.92 -16.58
N THR A 358 11.55 -2.15 -15.41
CA THR A 358 11.34 -3.39 -14.65
C THR A 358 9.93 -3.35 -14.05
N ILE A 359 9.08 -4.31 -14.42
CA ILE A 359 7.70 -4.42 -13.93
C ILE A 359 7.39 -5.87 -13.55
N VAL A 360 6.42 -6.05 -12.66
CA VAL A 360 5.79 -7.37 -12.47
C VAL A 360 5.22 -7.86 -13.80
N ASP A 361 5.34 -9.15 -14.10
CA ASP A 361 4.86 -9.70 -15.36
C ASP A 361 3.34 -9.48 -15.52
N PRO A 362 2.86 -8.69 -16.49
CA PRO A 362 1.43 -8.37 -16.64
C PRO A 362 0.58 -9.61 -16.95
N ARG A 363 1.17 -10.69 -17.46
CA ARG A 363 0.47 -11.95 -17.73
C ARG A 363 -0.10 -12.58 -16.46
N ILE A 364 0.55 -12.38 -15.31
CA ILE A 364 0.09 -12.90 -14.02
C ILE A 364 -1.13 -12.13 -13.49
N LYS A 365 -1.34 -10.89 -13.96
CA LYS A 365 -2.53 -10.09 -13.66
C LYS A 365 -3.67 -10.41 -14.62
N ALA A 366 -3.37 -10.86 -15.84
CA ALA A 366 -4.35 -11.21 -16.86
C ALA A 366 -4.96 -12.61 -16.68
N ASN A 367 -4.33 -13.49 -15.89
CA ASN A 367 -4.71 -14.90 -15.77
C ASN A 367 -4.62 -15.40 -14.31
N ALA A 368 -5.37 -16.45 -14.00
CA ALA A 368 -4.99 -17.33 -12.89
C ALA A 368 -3.66 -17.99 -13.25
N THR A 369 -2.64 -17.87 -12.42
CA THR A 369 -1.27 -18.29 -12.79
C THR A 369 -0.70 -19.20 -11.71
N VAL A 370 -0.05 -20.28 -12.13
CA VAL A 370 0.83 -21.04 -11.23
C VAL A 370 2.12 -20.26 -11.08
N GLU A 371 2.26 -19.55 -9.97
CA GLU A 371 3.35 -18.60 -9.79
C GLU A 371 4.59 -19.25 -9.17
N SER A 372 5.74 -18.94 -9.76
CA SER A 372 7.06 -19.31 -9.21
C SER A 372 7.25 -18.69 -7.84
N GLY A 373 7.13 -17.37 -7.71
CA GLY A 373 7.46 -16.66 -6.47
C GLY A 373 8.94 -16.67 -6.12
N ALA A 374 9.78 -17.29 -6.96
CA ALA A 374 11.22 -17.23 -6.81
C ALA A 374 11.70 -15.79 -6.97
N LEU A 375 12.69 -15.42 -6.16
CA LEU A 375 13.38 -14.15 -6.26
C LEU A 375 14.87 -14.44 -6.33
N SER A 376 15.55 -13.85 -7.32
CA SER A 376 17.00 -13.84 -7.36
C SER A 376 17.52 -12.41 -7.32
N VAL A 377 18.58 -12.19 -6.55
CA VAL A 377 19.32 -10.93 -6.46
C VAL A 377 20.77 -11.25 -6.79
N ASP A 378 21.34 -10.56 -7.78
CA ASP A 378 22.72 -10.77 -8.25
C ASP A 378 23.08 -12.23 -8.56
N GLY A 379 22.13 -12.97 -9.13
CA GLY A 379 22.29 -14.39 -9.48
C GLY A 379 22.19 -15.37 -8.30
N GLN A 380 22.00 -14.88 -7.07
CA GLN A 380 21.72 -15.73 -5.90
C GLN A 380 20.21 -15.87 -5.71
N LEU A 381 19.74 -17.10 -5.47
CA LEU A 381 18.34 -17.38 -5.18
C LEU A 381 18.04 -16.99 -3.73
N ILE A 382 17.18 -15.99 -3.55
CA ILE A 382 16.74 -15.46 -2.25
C ILE A 382 15.48 -16.17 -1.78
N ASP A 383 14.47 -16.26 -2.64
CA ASP A 383 13.23 -16.99 -2.39
C ASP A 383 13.18 -18.19 -3.35
N ALA A 384 12.95 -19.39 -2.81
CA ALA A 384 12.79 -20.59 -3.62
C ALA A 384 11.45 -20.58 -4.38
N PRO A 385 11.37 -21.22 -5.57
CA PRO A 385 10.10 -21.35 -6.28
C PRO A 385 9.09 -22.14 -5.47
N SER A 386 7.80 -21.83 -5.66
CA SER A 386 6.71 -22.51 -4.98
C SER A 386 6.69 -24.00 -5.34
N PRO A 387 6.29 -24.89 -4.41
CA PRO A 387 6.19 -26.32 -4.69
C PRO A 387 5.27 -26.63 -5.88
N ALA A 388 4.15 -25.91 -6.00
CA ALA A 388 3.20 -26.07 -7.10
C ALA A 388 3.82 -25.71 -8.45
N TYR A 389 4.58 -24.61 -8.51
CA TYR A 389 5.30 -24.22 -9.72
C TYR A 389 6.35 -25.25 -10.13
N SER A 390 7.16 -25.70 -9.16
CA SER A 390 8.23 -26.66 -9.40
C SER A 390 7.68 -28.00 -9.92
N GLN A 391 6.58 -28.48 -9.34
CA GLN A 391 5.92 -29.71 -9.78
C GLN A 391 5.28 -29.55 -11.17
N ALA A 392 4.58 -28.45 -11.43
CA ALA A 392 3.98 -28.18 -12.74
C ALA A 392 5.02 -28.06 -13.86
N THR A 393 6.14 -27.38 -13.57
CA THR A 393 7.26 -27.25 -14.51
C THR A 393 7.92 -28.60 -14.80
N ALA A 394 8.15 -29.41 -13.76
CA ALA A 394 8.68 -30.76 -13.93
C ALA A 394 7.72 -31.67 -14.72
N ALA A 395 6.41 -31.56 -14.50
CA ALA A 395 5.41 -32.31 -15.24
C ALA A 395 5.39 -31.92 -16.73
N TRP A 396 5.48 -30.62 -17.03
CA TRP A 396 5.61 -30.11 -18.39
C TRP A 396 6.83 -30.69 -19.11
N HIS A 397 8.01 -30.66 -18.48
CA HIS A 397 9.23 -31.20 -19.09
C HIS A 397 9.20 -32.72 -19.30
N ARG A 398 8.42 -33.47 -18.51
CA ARG A 398 8.20 -34.91 -18.70
C ARG A 398 7.09 -35.25 -19.70
N GLY A 399 6.38 -34.26 -20.24
CA GLY A 399 5.22 -34.46 -21.11
C GLY A 399 3.97 -34.97 -20.38
N ASP A 400 3.90 -34.82 -19.05
CA ASP A 400 2.78 -35.28 -18.23
C ASP A 400 1.61 -34.28 -18.27
N HIS A 401 0.91 -34.27 -19.40
CA HIS A 401 -0.24 -33.39 -19.60
C HIS A 401 -1.44 -33.78 -18.71
N ASN A 402 -1.48 -35.03 -18.20
CA ASN A 402 -2.54 -35.47 -17.29
C ASN A 402 -2.44 -34.73 -15.96
N TYR A 403 -1.24 -34.67 -15.38
CA TYR A 403 -0.99 -33.88 -14.17
C TYR A 403 -1.37 -32.41 -14.37
N LEU A 404 -0.97 -31.79 -15.49
CA LEU A 404 -1.31 -30.40 -15.78
C LEU A 404 -2.83 -30.17 -15.80
N ARG A 405 -3.59 -31.08 -16.42
CA ARG A 405 -5.06 -31.02 -16.44
C ARG A 405 -5.66 -31.17 -15.05
N GLU A 406 -5.18 -32.10 -14.23
CA GLU A 406 -5.64 -32.30 -12.86
C GLU A 406 -5.39 -31.06 -11.98
N GLN A 407 -4.30 -30.32 -12.22
CA GLN A 407 -4.02 -29.06 -11.54
C GLN A 407 -4.82 -27.87 -12.11
N GLY A 408 -5.65 -28.08 -13.13
CA GLY A 408 -6.45 -27.04 -13.79
C GLY A 408 -5.63 -26.11 -14.68
N ILE A 409 -4.44 -26.53 -15.12
CA ILE A 409 -3.59 -25.80 -16.07
C ILE A 409 -4.12 -26.04 -17.48
N THR A 410 -4.45 -24.95 -18.16
CA THR A 410 -5.12 -24.96 -19.48
C THR A 410 -4.23 -24.45 -20.61
N ALA A 411 -3.14 -23.78 -20.27
CA ALA A 411 -2.10 -23.42 -21.22
C ALA A 411 -0.74 -23.26 -20.53
N VAL A 412 0.31 -23.42 -21.33
CA VAL A 412 1.70 -23.24 -20.93
C VAL A 412 2.36 -22.23 -21.86
N ILE A 413 3.15 -21.32 -21.29
CA ILE A 413 4.11 -20.50 -22.04
C ILE A 413 5.51 -20.98 -21.70
N ASP A 414 6.23 -21.42 -22.72
CA ASP A 414 7.59 -21.93 -22.62
C ASP A 414 8.44 -21.23 -23.69
N HIS A 415 9.49 -20.50 -23.28
CA HIS A 415 10.31 -19.65 -24.14
C HIS A 415 9.50 -18.74 -25.08
N GLY A 416 8.38 -18.19 -24.57
CA GLY A 416 7.47 -17.31 -25.31
C GLY A 416 6.44 -18.02 -26.20
N LYS A 417 6.53 -19.35 -26.37
CA LYS A 417 5.57 -20.13 -27.15
C LYS A 417 4.35 -20.48 -26.30
N PHE A 418 3.17 -20.02 -26.71
CA PHE A 418 1.90 -20.38 -26.08
C PHE A 418 1.41 -21.74 -26.58
N THR A 419 1.19 -22.68 -25.66
CA THR A 419 0.71 -24.04 -25.95
C THR A 419 -0.55 -24.34 -25.12
N PRO A 420 -1.73 -24.49 -25.75
CA PRO A 420 -2.93 -24.90 -25.03
C PRO A 420 -2.85 -26.38 -24.61
N ILE A 421 -3.42 -26.71 -23.45
CA ILE A 421 -3.58 -28.07 -22.97
C ILE A 421 -5.00 -28.53 -23.32
N ALA A 422 -5.11 -29.48 -24.25
CA ALA A 422 -6.41 -30.01 -24.68
C ALA A 422 -7.16 -30.69 -23.52
N ASP A 423 -8.49 -30.64 -23.57
CA ASP A 423 -9.43 -31.31 -22.65
C ASP A 423 -9.30 -30.88 -21.17
N SER A 424 -8.69 -29.72 -20.91
CA SER A 424 -8.63 -29.13 -19.58
C SER A 424 -9.92 -28.36 -19.26
N THR A 425 -10.57 -28.66 -18.14
CA THR A 425 -11.71 -27.87 -17.65
C THR A 425 -11.25 -26.87 -16.58
N PRO A 426 -11.71 -25.61 -16.62
CA PRO A 426 -11.44 -24.67 -15.55
C PRO A 426 -12.05 -25.14 -14.23
N GLN A 427 -11.23 -25.26 -13.19
CA GLN A 427 -11.71 -25.62 -11.85
C GLN A 427 -11.53 -24.43 -10.91
N ARG A 428 -12.65 -23.98 -10.32
CA ARG A 428 -12.62 -23.07 -9.17
C ARG A 428 -12.52 -23.93 -7.92
N THR A 429 -11.49 -23.71 -7.11
CA THR A 429 -11.33 -24.45 -5.85
C THR A 429 -12.12 -23.81 -4.73
N ALA A 430 -12.19 -24.48 -3.58
CA ALA A 430 -12.74 -23.89 -2.35
C ALA A 430 -12.03 -22.56 -1.98
N GLY A 431 -10.73 -22.44 -2.27
CA GLY A 431 -9.95 -21.21 -2.03
C GLY A 431 -10.52 -20.01 -2.78
N PHE A 432 -10.99 -20.20 -4.02
CA PHE A 432 -11.65 -19.14 -4.78
C PHE A 432 -12.89 -18.60 -4.04
N TYR A 433 -13.78 -19.48 -3.59
CA TYR A 433 -15.02 -19.07 -2.93
C TYR A 433 -14.77 -18.49 -1.53
N LEU A 434 -13.79 -19.04 -0.79
CA LEU A 434 -13.37 -18.49 0.50
C LEU A 434 -12.78 -17.08 0.34
N GLY A 435 -11.91 -16.89 -0.65
CA GLY A 435 -11.34 -15.58 -0.97
C GLY A 435 -12.40 -14.56 -1.35
N LEU A 436 -13.38 -14.97 -2.17
CA LEU A 436 -14.51 -14.11 -2.54
C LEU A 436 -15.37 -13.76 -1.31
N GLY A 437 -15.65 -14.73 -0.44
CA GLY A 437 -16.36 -14.51 0.82
C GLY A 437 -15.64 -13.51 1.72
N CYS A 438 -14.31 -13.63 1.85
CA CYS A 438 -13.50 -12.69 2.62
C CYS A 438 -13.55 -11.28 2.03
N LEU A 439 -13.50 -11.14 0.70
CA LEU A 439 -13.62 -9.85 0.01
C LEU A 439 -15.00 -9.20 0.25
N VAL A 440 -16.08 -9.98 0.21
CA VAL A 440 -17.44 -9.51 0.52
C VAL A 440 -17.54 -9.07 1.98
N LEU A 441 -17.01 -9.84 2.93
CA LEU A 441 -16.98 -9.48 4.35
C LEU A 441 -16.18 -8.19 4.59
N TRP A 442 -15.04 -8.05 3.91
CA TRP A 442 -14.21 -6.84 3.96
C TRP A 442 -15.00 -5.61 3.47
N ALA A 443 -15.71 -5.73 2.34
CA ALA A 443 -16.53 -4.65 1.81
C ALA A 443 -17.71 -4.30 2.75
N ALA A 444 -18.41 -5.31 3.27
CA ALA A 444 -19.52 -5.15 4.20
C ALA A 444 -19.08 -4.47 5.50
N ALA A 445 -17.95 -4.90 6.09
CA ALA A 445 -17.39 -4.29 7.30
C ALA A 445 -17.06 -2.81 7.10
N GLY A 446 -16.49 -2.47 5.95
CA GLY A 446 -16.23 -1.10 5.54
C GLY A 446 -17.49 -0.23 5.46
N ILE A 447 -18.52 -0.71 4.76
CA ILE A 447 -19.81 -0.02 4.61
C ILE A 447 -20.49 0.17 5.99
N CYS A 448 -20.51 -0.86 6.83
CA CYS A 448 -21.03 -0.78 8.19
C CYS A 448 -20.27 0.24 9.04
N GLY A 449 -18.93 0.27 8.96
CA GLY A 449 -18.10 1.26 9.64
C GLY A 449 -18.42 2.69 9.21
N CYS A 450 -18.68 2.91 7.92
CA CYS A 450 -19.10 4.20 7.39
C CYS A 450 -20.46 4.65 7.95
N ALA A 451 -21.43 3.73 8.05
CA ALA A 451 -22.75 4.00 8.60
C ALA A 451 -22.70 4.41 10.10
N ILE A 452 -21.86 3.73 10.90
CA ILE A 452 -21.61 4.09 12.31
C ILE A 452 -21.10 5.52 12.43
N THR A 453 -20.17 5.91 11.55
CA THR A 453 -19.56 7.24 11.55
C THR A 453 -20.59 8.34 11.26
N ARG A 454 -21.51 8.10 10.31
CA ARG A 454 -22.60 9.03 9.97
C ARG A 454 -23.61 9.20 11.09
N ARG A 455 -24.01 8.12 11.77
CA ARG A 455 -25.01 8.15 12.85
C ARG A 455 -24.56 9.01 14.03
N ASN A 456 -23.28 8.92 14.42
CA ASN A 456 -22.70 9.72 15.50
C ASN A 456 -22.43 11.19 15.12
N SER A 457 -22.53 11.54 13.84
CA SER A 457 -22.32 12.90 13.33
C SER A 457 -23.63 13.69 13.18
N ARG A 458 -24.80 13.07 13.41
CA ARG A 458 -26.08 13.80 13.44
C ARG A 458 -26.17 14.59 14.75
N PRO A 459 -26.44 15.91 14.72
CA PRO A 459 -26.73 16.66 15.93
C PRO A 459 -28.01 16.09 16.55
N VAL A 460 -27.99 15.87 17.86
CA VAL A 460 -29.21 15.56 18.63
C VAL A 460 -30.13 16.77 18.45
N SER A 461 -31.26 16.59 17.78
CA SER A 461 -32.26 17.64 17.62
C SER A 461 -32.73 18.06 19.00
N SER A 462 -32.62 19.35 19.30
CA SER A 462 -33.05 20.00 20.55
C SER A 462 -34.58 20.02 20.75
N HIS A 463 -35.32 19.08 20.17
CA HIS A 463 -36.79 19.03 20.24
C HIS A 463 -37.35 18.08 21.30
N GLU A 464 -36.52 17.34 22.06
CA GLU A 464 -37.01 16.39 23.07
C GLU A 464 -37.06 16.94 24.52
N ASN A 465 -36.89 18.25 24.74
CA ASN A 465 -36.89 18.84 26.10
C ASN A 465 -38.00 19.89 26.36
N VAL A 466 -39.04 19.96 25.54
CA VAL A 466 -40.15 20.92 25.76
C VAL A 466 -41.38 20.29 26.42
N ASP A 467 -41.57 18.96 26.38
CA ASP A 467 -42.80 18.33 26.90
C ASP A 467 -42.72 17.84 28.35
N ALA A 468 -41.77 18.36 29.14
CA ALA A 468 -41.68 18.10 30.58
C ALA A 468 -41.82 19.40 31.39
N LYS A 469 -42.92 20.13 31.15
CA LYS A 469 -43.47 21.17 32.04
C LYS A 469 -44.83 21.63 31.51
N SER A 470 -45.86 20.85 31.80
CA SER A 470 -47.25 21.33 31.91
C SER A 470 -47.91 20.61 33.07
#